data_AF-A0A2W7TXZ7-F1
#
_entry.id   AF-A0A2W7TXZ7-F1
#
_cell.length_a   1.000
_cell.length_b   1.000
_cell.length_c   1.000
_cell.angle_alpha   90.00
_cell.angle_beta   90.00
_cell.angle_gamma   90.00
#
_symmetry.space_group_name_H-M   'P 1'
#
loop_
_entity.id
_entity.type
_entity.pdbx_description
1 polymer ?
#
loop_
_entity_poly.entity_id
_entity_poly.type
_entity_poly.pdbx_seq_one_letter_code
_entity_poly.pdbx_strand_id
1 'polypeptide(L)'
;MQKTFYQKELLIKAPQQRNGTANNKKDIEKIQSWLNLFAMQNPSSGTATGIDGDFGPATEKAVLNYQQFNNLSQTGIIDQALFSLLTTPLKKAFEDPITGNNLRELVLSVAKNHLKNHPFELVIHNQSNTGPWVRSYMDGNEGTDWFWCMGFVQTVLDQAASIQGKNFKTLMPLTYSCDTVGTIGLQKKMLTRYQIARTNPSIIQPADVFLLQKTPNDWFHTGIVTAIHGDVIETIEGNTNADGSHNGNAVMNRIRNFKQSKIDFFSIAPLV
;
A
#
# COMPACT_ATOMS: atom_id res chain seq x y z
N MET A 1 -1.38 -9.47 -14.15
CA MET A 1 -1.52 -8.94 -12.78
C MET A 1 -2.57 -9.76 -12.05
N GLN A 2 -2.23 -10.24 -10.86
CA GLN A 2 -3.09 -11.04 -9.99
C GLN A 2 -3.90 -10.17 -9.01
N LYS A 3 -3.30 -9.08 -8.50
CA LYS A 3 -3.90 -8.20 -7.48
C LYS A 3 -4.70 -7.07 -8.11
N THR A 4 -5.94 -7.38 -8.52
CA THR A 4 -6.82 -6.45 -9.25
C THR A 4 -7.92 -5.82 -8.40
N PHE A 5 -7.98 -6.11 -7.09
CA PHE A 5 -9.07 -5.62 -6.24
C PHE A 5 -9.21 -4.09 -6.22
N TYR A 6 -8.10 -3.36 -6.40
CA TYR A 6 -8.07 -1.89 -6.48
C TYR A 6 -9.10 -1.32 -7.48
N GLN A 7 -9.40 -2.04 -8.56
CA GLN A 7 -10.38 -1.62 -9.57
C GLN A 7 -11.79 -1.41 -8.96
N LYS A 8 -12.13 -2.17 -7.91
CA LYS A 8 -13.39 -1.98 -7.16
C LYS A 8 -13.37 -0.73 -6.28
N GLU A 9 -12.21 -0.27 -5.85
CA GLU A 9 -12.03 0.96 -5.07
C GLU A 9 -12.08 2.22 -5.95
N LEU A 10 -11.97 2.07 -7.27
CA LEU A 10 -12.09 3.17 -8.24
C LEU A 10 -13.54 3.44 -8.71
N LEU A 11 -14.51 2.64 -8.26
CA LEU A 11 -15.89 2.70 -8.73
C LEU A 11 -16.91 2.91 -7.60
N ILE A 12 -17.93 3.71 -7.91
CA ILE A 12 -19.21 3.77 -7.19
C ILE A 12 -20.34 3.31 -8.12
N LYS A 13 -21.43 2.79 -7.54
CA LYS A 13 -22.53 2.19 -8.31
C LYS A 13 -23.48 3.22 -8.93
N ALA A 14 -23.63 4.36 -8.29
CA ALA A 14 -24.52 5.44 -8.70
C ALA A 14 -24.05 6.75 -8.07
N PRO A 15 -24.48 7.92 -8.59
CA PRO A 15 -24.24 9.19 -7.92
C PRO A 15 -24.75 9.19 -6.48
N GLN A 16 -23.94 9.70 -5.55
CA GLN A 16 -24.25 9.80 -4.12
C GLN A 16 -24.45 11.29 -3.75
N GLN A 17 -25.51 11.59 -3.01
CA GLN A 17 -25.87 12.96 -2.61
C GLN A 17 -26.76 12.96 -1.37
N ARG A 18 -26.93 14.11 -0.73
CA ARG A 18 -27.85 14.23 0.41
C ARG A 18 -29.28 13.87 0.01
N ASN A 19 -29.93 13.04 0.81
CA ASN A 19 -31.28 12.51 0.55
C ASN A 19 -31.41 11.75 -0.81
N GLY A 20 -30.31 11.28 -1.39
CA GLY A 20 -30.31 10.55 -2.66
C GLY A 20 -30.97 9.17 -2.53
N THR A 21 -31.91 8.85 -3.43
CA THR A 21 -32.60 7.54 -3.44
C THR A 21 -31.71 6.38 -3.89
N ALA A 22 -30.63 6.68 -4.63
CA ALA A 22 -29.62 5.71 -5.06
C ALA A 22 -28.43 5.58 -4.09
N ASN A 23 -28.53 6.22 -2.91
CA ASN A 23 -27.48 6.16 -1.92
C ASN A 23 -27.26 4.74 -1.41
N ASN A 24 -26.00 4.37 -1.16
CA ASN A 24 -25.68 3.14 -0.47
C ASN A 24 -24.50 3.30 0.47
N LYS A 25 -24.60 2.64 1.64
CA LYS A 25 -23.64 2.76 2.73
C LYS A 25 -22.18 2.55 2.29
N LYS A 26 -21.91 1.52 1.49
CA LYS A 26 -20.54 1.14 1.08
C LYS A 26 -19.87 2.19 0.19
N ASP A 27 -20.60 2.75 -0.77
CA ASP A 27 -20.03 3.80 -1.63
C ASP A 27 -19.85 5.11 -0.86
N ILE A 28 -20.75 5.41 0.09
CA ILE A 28 -20.60 6.57 0.96
C ILE A 28 -19.38 6.43 1.87
N GLU A 29 -19.14 5.26 2.48
CA GLU A 29 -17.93 5.00 3.27
C GLU A 29 -16.65 5.16 2.44
N LYS A 30 -16.64 4.72 1.17
CA LYS A 30 -15.51 4.95 0.25
C LYS A 30 -15.29 6.44 0.00
N ILE A 31 -16.36 7.18 -0.27
CA ILE A 31 -16.33 8.63 -0.49
C ILE A 31 -15.75 9.34 0.73
N GLN A 32 -16.30 9.06 1.92
CA GLN A 32 -15.83 9.64 3.18
C GLN A 32 -14.36 9.29 3.44
N SER A 33 -13.96 8.04 3.15
CA SER A 33 -12.56 7.62 3.23
C SER A 33 -11.65 8.48 2.36
N TRP A 34 -12.01 8.69 1.08
CA TRP A 34 -11.22 9.50 0.16
C TRP A 34 -11.19 10.98 0.51
N LEU A 35 -12.29 11.54 1.04
CA LEU A 35 -12.34 12.91 1.53
C LEU A 35 -11.40 13.13 2.74
N ASN A 36 -11.29 12.14 3.63
CA ASN A 36 -10.34 12.16 4.74
C ASN A 36 -8.89 12.03 4.25
N LEU A 37 -8.60 11.08 3.36
CA LEU A 37 -7.27 10.94 2.74
C LEU A 37 -6.83 12.21 2.01
N PHE A 38 -7.78 12.90 1.35
CA PHE A 38 -7.52 14.19 0.72
C PHE A 38 -7.18 15.27 1.75
N ALA A 39 -7.93 15.36 2.86
CA ALA A 39 -7.67 16.33 3.93
C ALA A 39 -6.29 16.12 4.58
N MET A 40 -5.83 14.88 4.72
CA MET A 40 -4.51 14.58 5.27
C MET A 40 -3.37 15.18 4.43
N GLN A 41 -3.52 15.20 3.10
CA GLN A 41 -2.56 15.82 2.19
C GLN A 41 -2.82 17.31 1.97
N ASN A 42 -4.03 17.79 2.28
CA ASN A 42 -4.46 19.18 2.11
C ASN A 42 -5.17 19.68 3.39
N PRO A 43 -4.45 19.95 4.49
CA PRO A 43 -5.06 20.21 5.80
C PRO A 43 -6.04 21.40 5.84
N SER A 44 -5.92 22.35 4.91
CA SER A 44 -6.81 23.51 4.80
C SER A 44 -8.05 23.27 3.94
N SER A 45 -8.25 22.06 3.39
CA SER A 45 -9.36 21.76 2.47
C SER A 45 -10.72 21.73 3.16
N GLY A 46 -10.76 21.42 4.47
CA GLY A 46 -12.02 21.23 5.20
C GLY A 46 -12.86 20.05 4.68
N THR A 47 -12.24 19.00 4.14
CA THR A 47 -12.94 17.82 3.60
C THR A 47 -13.03 16.64 4.59
N ALA A 48 -12.33 16.69 5.71
CA ALA A 48 -12.40 15.62 6.72
C ALA A 48 -13.82 15.53 7.32
N THR A 49 -14.36 14.31 7.42
CA THR A 49 -15.70 14.03 7.95
C THR A 49 -15.75 12.63 8.55
N GLY A 50 -16.77 12.30 9.35
CA GLY A 50 -16.99 10.94 9.84
C GLY A 50 -17.14 9.93 8.69
N ILE A 51 -16.66 8.70 8.91
CA ILE A 51 -16.83 7.56 8.00
C ILE A 51 -17.90 6.64 8.59
N ASP A 52 -19.16 7.06 8.46
CA ASP A 52 -20.34 6.39 9.02
C ASP A 52 -21.25 5.75 7.94
N GLY A 53 -20.96 6.04 6.67
CA GLY A 53 -21.73 5.60 5.52
C GLY A 53 -23.06 6.34 5.34
N ASP A 54 -23.26 7.47 6.02
CA ASP A 54 -24.39 8.38 5.81
C ASP A 54 -23.97 9.62 4.99
N PHE A 55 -24.75 9.92 3.95
CA PHE A 55 -24.55 11.15 3.16
C PHE A 55 -25.35 12.30 3.79
N GLY A 56 -24.99 12.61 5.04
CA GLY A 56 -25.59 13.70 5.82
C GLY A 56 -25.01 15.08 5.49
N PRO A 57 -25.39 16.13 6.24
CA PRO A 57 -24.94 17.51 6.04
C PRO A 57 -23.42 17.68 6.08
N ALA A 58 -22.73 16.92 6.94
CA ALA A 58 -21.27 16.96 7.05
C ALA A 58 -20.59 16.42 5.78
N THR A 59 -21.05 15.26 5.28
CA THR A 59 -20.57 14.69 4.02
C THR A 59 -20.83 15.64 2.85
N GLU A 60 -22.03 16.19 2.72
CA GLU A 60 -22.38 17.19 1.69
C GLU A 60 -21.43 18.41 1.74
N LYS A 61 -21.19 18.97 2.93
CA LYS A 61 -20.29 20.11 3.08
C LYS A 61 -18.84 19.76 2.71
N ALA A 62 -18.36 18.57 3.09
CA ALA A 62 -17.04 18.09 2.70
C ALA A 62 -16.91 17.94 1.17
N VAL A 63 -17.94 17.45 0.49
CA VAL A 63 -17.98 17.37 -0.98
C VAL A 63 -17.94 18.75 -1.62
N LEU A 64 -18.76 19.69 -1.13
CA LEU A 64 -18.76 21.07 -1.63
C LEU A 64 -17.38 21.72 -1.47
N ASN A 65 -16.72 21.50 -0.33
CA ASN A 65 -15.38 22.00 -0.08
C ASN A 65 -14.34 21.37 -1.03
N TYR A 66 -14.44 20.06 -1.30
CA TYR A 66 -13.58 19.39 -2.27
C TYR A 66 -13.78 19.94 -3.69
N GLN A 67 -15.04 20.14 -4.10
CA GLN A 67 -15.38 20.75 -5.39
C GLN A 67 -14.81 22.17 -5.50
N GLN A 68 -15.02 22.99 -4.46
CA GLN A 68 -14.47 24.35 -4.39
C GLN A 68 -12.95 24.36 -4.48
N PHE A 69 -12.26 23.49 -3.72
CA PHE A 69 -10.81 23.40 -3.71
C PHE A 69 -10.24 23.09 -5.11
N ASN A 70 -10.95 22.26 -5.88
CA ASN A 70 -10.56 21.87 -7.23
C ASN A 70 -11.14 22.76 -8.34
N ASN A 71 -11.73 23.91 -7.99
CA ASN A 71 -12.38 24.85 -8.92
C ASN A 71 -13.48 24.19 -9.78
N LEU A 72 -14.25 23.29 -9.18
CA LEU A 72 -15.38 22.59 -9.80
C LEU A 72 -16.72 23.22 -9.39
N SER A 73 -17.77 22.93 -10.15
CA SER A 73 -19.14 23.27 -9.78
C SER A 73 -19.49 22.64 -8.42
N GLN A 74 -19.93 23.46 -7.47
CA GLN A 74 -20.25 23.06 -6.10
C GLN A 74 -21.66 22.48 -6.02
N THR A 75 -21.86 21.30 -6.62
CA THR A 75 -23.17 20.62 -6.66
C THR A 75 -23.50 19.87 -5.37
N GLY A 76 -22.50 19.50 -4.56
CA GLY A 76 -22.67 18.63 -3.39
C GLY A 76 -22.93 17.16 -3.74
N ILE A 77 -22.87 16.81 -5.03
CA ILE A 77 -23.13 15.46 -5.57
C ILE A 77 -21.79 14.84 -5.97
N ILE A 78 -21.57 13.56 -5.62
CA ILE A 78 -20.48 12.76 -6.17
C ILE A 78 -21.03 11.79 -7.20
N ASP A 79 -20.75 12.06 -8.47
CA ASP A 79 -20.87 11.10 -9.56
C ASP A 79 -19.53 10.36 -9.79
N GLN A 80 -19.51 9.45 -10.76
CA GLN A 80 -18.30 8.68 -11.07
C GLN A 80 -17.15 9.58 -11.58
N ALA A 81 -17.45 10.72 -12.22
CA ALA A 81 -16.41 11.62 -12.71
C ALA A 81 -15.70 12.31 -11.53
N LEU A 82 -16.45 12.86 -10.58
CA LEU A 82 -15.89 13.44 -9.36
C LEU A 82 -15.20 12.38 -8.49
N PHE A 83 -15.77 11.18 -8.40
CA PHE A 83 -15.14 10.07 -7.67
C PHE A 83 -13.80 9.63 -8.31
N SER A 84 -13.68 9.68 -9.64
CA SER A 84 -12.42 9.38 -10.34
C SER A 84 -11.33 10.42 -10.02
N LEU A 85 -11.70 11.68 -9.78
CA LEU A 85 -10.77 12.70 -9.29
C LEU A 85 -10.29 12.37 -7.87
N LEU A 86 -11.22 12.05 -6.95
CA LEU A 86 -10.89 11.68 -5.57
C LEU A 86 -9.94 10.48 -5.49
N THR A 87 -10.16 9.48 -6.34
CA THR A 87 -9.39 8.21 -6.34
C THR A 87 -8.15 8.24 -7.23
N THR A 88 -7.82 9.39 -7.82
CA THR A 88 -6.65 9.54 -8.71
C THR A 88 -5.33 9.02 -8.12
N PRO A 89 -5.00 9.24 -6.83
CA PRO A 89 -3.77 8.68 -6.25
C PRO A 89 -3.70 7.14 -6.34
N LEU A 90 -4.81 6.45 -6.07
CA LEU A 90 -4.87 4.98 -6.18
C LEU A 90 -4.72 4.54 -7.64
N LYS A 91 -5.46 5.18 -8.54
CA LYS A 91 -5.38 4.89 -9.98
C LYS A 91 -3.95 5.03 -10.49
N LYS A 92 -3.28 6.13 -10.18
CA LYS A 92 -1.89 6.39 -10.58
C LYS A 92 -0.92 5.35 -10.03
N ALA A 93 -1.08 4.94 -8.77
CA ALA A 93 -0.22 3.93 -8.17
C ALA A 93 -0.27 2.58 -8.90
N PHE A 94 -1.45 2.16 -9.37
CA PHE A 94 -1.68 0.85 -9.98
C PHE A 94 -1.65 0.83 -11.52
N GLU A 95 -1.91 1.96 -12.19
CA GLU A 95 -2.14 2.01 -13.64
C GLU A 95 -1.18 2.93 -14.40
N ASP A 96 -0.43 3.83 -13.73
CA ASP A 96 0.52 4.68 -14.45
C ASP A 96 1.61 3.80 -15.11
N PRO A 97 2.05 4.16 -16.33
CA PRO A 97 3.08 3.40 -17.02
C PRO A 97 4.41 3.45 -16.25
N ILE A 98 4.96 2.28 -15.94
CA ILE A 98 6.24 2.13 -15.24
C ILE A 98 7.31 1.65 -16.21
N THR A 99 8.49 2.28 -16.13
CA THR A 99 9.66 1.92 -16.93
C THR A 99 10.78 1.36 -16.05
N GLY A 100 11.57 0.46 -16.64
CA GLY A 100 12.75 -0.17 -16.02
C GLY A 100 13.39 -1.15 -16.99
N ASN A 101 14.72 -1.20 -17.03
CA ASN A 101 15.47 -2.02 -18.00
C ASN A 101 15.45 -3.51 -17.64
N ASN A 102 15.20 -3.83 -16.38
CA ASN A 102 15.13 -5.20 -15.85
C ASN A 102 14.10 -5.27 -14.71
N LEU A 103 13.84 -6.48 -14.20
CA LEU A 103 12.84 -6.67 -13.15
C LEU A 103 13.17 -5.92 -11.86
N ARG A 104 14.45 -5.85 -11.45
CA ARG A 104 14.84 -5.12 -10.23
C ARG A 104 14.50 -3.65 -10.36
N GLU A 105 14.84 -3.03 -11.48
CA GLU A 105 14.48 -1.63 -11.76
C GLU A 105 12.97 -1.42 -11.77
N LEU A 106 12.20 -2.33 -12.37
CA LEU A 106 10.73 -2.25 -12.35
C LEU A 106 10.16 -2.33 -10.94
N VAL A 107 10.65 -3.24 -10.09
CA VAL A 107 10.22 -3.34 -8.68
C VAL A 107 10.50 -2.03 -7.94
N LEU A 108 11.67 -1.43 -8.14
CA LEU A 108 12.02 -0.15 -7.53
C LEU A 108 11.14 1.00 -8.05
N SER A 109 10.90 1.07 -9.36
CA SER A 109 10.06 2.09 -9.98
C SER A 109 8.60 1.98 -9.52
N VAL A 110 8.05 0.77 -9.44
CA VAL A 110 6.70 0.54 -8.90
C VAL A 110 6.63 0.95 -7.43
N ALA A 111 7.57 0.50 -6.58
CA ALA A 111 7.58 0.87 -5.15
C ALA A 111 7.62 2.40 -4.95
N LYS A 112 8.46 3.10 -5.72
CA LYS A 112 8.55 4.57 -5.72
C LYS A 112 7.27 5.22 -6.21
N ASN A 113 6.61 4.67 -7.23
CA ASN A 113 5.32 5.18 -7.72
C ASN A 113 4.24 5.06 -6.66
N HIS A 114 4.16 3.93 -5.96
CA HIS A 114 3.24 3.78 -4.83
C HIS A 114 3.56 4.80 -3.74
N LEU A 115 4.82 4.92 -3.29
CA LEU A 115 5.21 5.89 -2.28
C LEU A 115 4.79 7.33 -2.65
N LYS A 116 4.99 7.74 -3.92
CA LYS A 116 4.62 9.07 -4.43
C LYS A 116 3.12 9.37 -4.35
N ASN A 117 2.27 8.34 -4.33
CA ASN A 117 0.82 8.48 -4.25
C ASN A 117 0.27 8.40 -2.81
N HIS A 118 1.15 8.46 -1.81
CA HIS A 118 0.82 8.53 -0.38
C HIS A 118 -0.22 7.50 0.14
N PRO A 119 -0.02 6.19 -0.06
CA PRO A 119 -0.89 5.17 0.53
C PRO A 119 -0.93 5.30 2.04
N PHE A 120 -2.14 5.32 2.60
CA PHE A 120 -2.39 5.52 4.01
C PHE A 120 -3.62 4.73 4.47
N GLU A 121 -3.55 4.14 5.65
CA GLU A 121 -4.68 3.45 6.29
C GLU A 121 -5.55 4.41 7.09
N LEU A 122 -6.83 4.11 7.22
CA LEU A 122 -7.74 4.84 8.07
C LEU A 122 -8.08 4.01 9.32
N VAL A 123 -8.71 4.67 10.28
CA VAL A 123 -9.40 4.01 11.38
C VAL A 123 -10.90 4.14 11.15
N ILE A 124 -11.53 3.05 10.73
CA ILE A 124 -12.96 2.99 10.44
C ILE A 124 -13.60 2.05 11.45
N HIS A 125 -14.70 2.47 12.09
CA HIS A 125 -15.37 1.71 13.14
C HIS A 125 -14.42 1.23 14.27
N ASN A 126 -13.46 2.07 14.67
CA ASN A 126 -12.43 1.78 15.68
C ASN A 126 -11.47 0.62 15.31
N GLN A 127 -11.34 0.29 14.03
CA GLN A 127 -10.38 -0.70 13.54
C GLN A 127 -9.25 -0.02 12.75
N SER A 128 -8.01 -0.35 13.09
CA SER A 128 -6.84 0.02 12.28
C SER A 128 -6.74 -0.87 11.04
N ASN A 129 -5.75 -0.62 10.18
CA ASN A 129 -5.58 -1.38 8.94
C ASN A 129 -6.87 -1.40 8.10
N THR A 130 -7.55 -0.26 7.98
CA THR A 130 -8.77 -0.11 7.17
C THR A 130 -8.62 0.93 6.06
N GLY A 131 -9.55 0.93 5.11
CA GLY A 131 -9.65 1.92 4.05
C GLY A 131 -9.20 1.43 2.66
N PRO A 132 -9.34 2.29 1.64
CA PRO A 132 -9.24 1.89 0.24
C PRO A 132 -7.85 1.37 -0.14
N TRP A 133 -6.78 1.95 0.41
CA TRP A 133 -5.41 1.45 0.18
C TRP A 133 -5.20 0.06 0.76
N VAL A 134 -5.66 -0.19 1.99
CA VAL A 134 -5.52 -1.49 2.64
C VAL A 134 -6.27 -2.56 1.85
N ARG A 135 -7.56 -2.34 1.54
CA ARG A 135 -8.33 -3.28 0.72
C ARG A 135 -7.70 -3.53 -0.65
N SER A 136 -7.08 -2.53 -1.26
CA SER A 136 -6.39 -2.67 -2.55
C SER A 136 -5.15 -3.58 -2.47
N TYR A 137 -4.40 -3.52 -1.37
CA TYR A 137 -3.25 -4.40 -1.13
C TYR A 137 -3.63 -5.79 -0.61
N MET A 138 -4.79 -5.91 0.04
CA MET A 138 -5.20 -7.10 0.79
C MET A 138 -6.34 -7.87 0.11
N ASP A 139 -6.54 -7.67 -1.19
CA ASP A 139 -7.58 -8.28 -2.02
C ASP A 139 -8.99 -8.19 -1.41
N GLY A 140 -9.28 -7.02 -0.83
CA GLY A 140 -10.57 -6.67 -0.23
C GLY A 140 -10.68 -6.88 1.27
N ASN A 141 -9.68 -7.48 1.90
CA ASN A 141 -9.65 -7.63 3.35
C ASN A 141 -9.17 -6.35 4.03
N GLU A 142 -9.64 -6.12 5.25
CA GLU A 142 -9.26 -4.99 6.11
C GLU A 142 -9.66 -5.25 7.56
N GLY A 143 -9.19 -4.40 8.48
CA GLY A 143 -9.48 -4.47 9.91
C GLY A 143 -8.22 -4.80 10.71
N THR A 144 -8.30 -4.67 12.04
CA THR A 144 -7.14 -4.67 12.94
C THR A 144 -6.17 -5.85 12.74
N ASP A 145 -6.67 -7.03 12.37
CA ASP A 145 -5.86 -8.24 12.15
C ASP A 145 -5.14 -8.29 10.79
N TRP A 146 -5.44 -7.36 9.87
CA TRP A 146 -4.96 -7.36 8.49
C TRP A 146 -3.75 -6.46 8.27
N PHE A 147 -2.63 -6.81 8.90
CA PHE A 147 -1.36 -6.10 8.68
C PHE A 147 -0.95 -6.18 7.19
N TRP A 148 -0.85 -5.02 6.54
CA TRP A 148 -0.79 -4.94 5.09
C TRP A 148 0.62 -4.77 4.49
N CYS A 149 1.67 -4.90 5.29
CA CYS A 149 3.07 -4.77 4.83
C CYS A 149 3.40 -5.75 3.69
N MET A 150 3.06 -7.03 3.86
CA MET A 150 3.29 -8.05 2.83
C MET A 150 2.33 -7.90 1.64
N GLY A 151 1.08 -7.47 1.87
CA GLY A 151 0.15 -7.16 0.79
C GLY A 151 0.69 -6.08 -0.15
N PHE A 152 1.27 -5.02 0.42
CA PHE A 152 1.98 -3.98 -0.33
C PHE A 152 3.16 -4.55 -1.11
N VAL A 153 4.06 -5.29 -0.47
CA VAL A 153 5.25 -5.88 -1.14
C VAL A 153 4.83 -6.79 -2.30
N GLN A 154 3.84 -7.65 -2.10
CA GLN A 154 3.36 -8.54 -3.16
C GLN A 154 2.66 -7.78 -4.29
N THR A 155 1.98 -6.66 -4.02
CA THR A 155 1.46 -5.77 -5.08
C THR A 155 2.58 -5.20 -5.93
N VAL A 156 3.68 -4.72 -5.32
CA VAL A 156 4.82 -4.20 -6.08
C VAL A 156 5.43 -5.30 -6.96
N LEU A 157 5.67 -6.49 -6.40
CA LEU A 157 6.23 -7.62 -7.13
C LEU A 157 5.30 -8.10 -8.26
N ASP A 158 3.99 -8.17 -8.01
CA ASP A 158 3.00 -8.59 -9.02
C ASP A 158 2.92 -7.62 -10.18
N GLN A 159 2.91 -6.30 -9.93
CA GLN A 159 2.92 -5.29 -10.97
C GLN A 159 4.20 -5.36 -11.81
N ALA A 160 5.38 -5.35 -11.16
CA ALA A 160 6.67 -5.40 -11.86
C ALA A 160 6.85 -6.70 -12.67
N ALA A 161 6.49 -7.86 -12.10
CA ALA A 161 6.54 -9.13 -12.79
C ALA A 161 5.56 -9.15 -13.99
N SER A 162 4.34 -8.65 -13.79
CA SER A 162 3.32 -8.61 -14.83
C SER A 162 3.73 -7.79 -16.05
N ILE A 163 4.47 -6.68 -15.86
CA ILE A 163 5.00 -5.87 -16.97
C ILE A 163 5.90 -6.69 -17.89
N GLN A 164 6.65 -7.66 -17.35
CA GLN A 164 7.50 -8.57 -18.12
C GLN A 164 6.81 -9.91 -18.49
N GLY A 165 5.50 -10.03 -18.28
CA GLY A 165 4.78 -11.31 -18.50
C GLY A 165 5.18 -12.42 -17.51
N LYS A 166 5.87 -12.07 -16.41
CA LYS A 166 6.30 -12.99 -15.37
C LYS A 166 5.22 -13.10 -14.27
N ASN A 167 5.35 -14.13 -13.43
CA ASN A 167 4.44 -14.39 -12.33
C ASN A 167 5.23 -14.44 -11.01
N PHE A 168 5.00 -13.48 -10.11
CA PHE A 168 5.71 -13.43 -8.82
C PHE A 168 5.48 -14.69 -7.96
N LYS A 169 4.40 -15.44 -8.22
CA LYS A 169 4.08 -16.66 -7.47
C LYS A 169 5.10 -17.79 -7.62
N THR A 170 6.01 -17.70 -8.60
CA THR A 170 7.15 -18.62 -8.72
C THR A 170 8.16 -18.42 -7.58
N LEU A 171 8.24 -17.20 -7.03
CA LEU A 171 9.07 -16.88 -5.86
C LEU A 171 8.38 -17.34 -4.56
N MET A 172 7.15 -16.87 -4.32
CA MET A 172 6.41 -17.05 -3.06
C MET A 172 4.91 -17.22 -3.31
N PRO A 173 4.13 -17.90 -2.46
CA PRO A 173 2.68 -17.96 -2.62
C PRO A 173 2.05 -16.57 -2.47
N LEU A 174 0.86 -16.37 -3.07
CA LEU A 174 0.03 -15.21 -2.76
C LEU A 174 -0.41 -15.34 -1.28
N THR A 175 0.11 -14.46 -0.44
CA THR A 175 -0.10 -14.48 1.01
C THR A 175 0.16 -13.10 1.60
N TYR A 176 -0.35 -12.87 2.81
CA TYR A 176 -0.08 -11.66 3.58
C TYR A 176 0.81 -11.91 4.79
N SER A 177 1.22 -13.16 5.00
CA SER A 177 2.05 -13.55 6.14
C SER A 177 3.53 -13.43 5.80
N CYS A 178 4.25 -12.63 6.59
CA CYS A 178 5.70 -12.58 6.57
C CYS A 178 6.33 -13.96 6.91
N ASP A 179 5.72 -14.72 7.81
CA ASP A 179 6.16 -16.07 8.17
C ASP A 179 6.08 -17.05 7.02
N THR A 180 4.98 -17.03 6.26
CA THR A 180 4.82 -17.88 5.09
C THR A 180 5.90 -17.57 4.06
N VAL A 181 6.17 -16.29 3.79
CA VAL A 181 7.22 -15.88 2.83
C VAL A 181 8.61 -16.25 3.34
N GLY A 182 8.92 -16.00 4.61
CA GLY A 182 10.19 -16.38 5.23
C GLY A 182 10.43 -17.88 5.18
N THR A 183 9.42 -18.68 5.53
CA THR A 183 9.46 -20.15 5.48
C THR A 183 9.71 -20.67 4.07
N ILE A 184 8.98 -20.16 3.07
CA ILE A 184 9.19 -20.52 1.66
C ILE A 184 10.58 -20.11 1.18
N GLY A 185 11.06 -18.94 1.61
CA GLY A 185 12.40 -18.47 1.28
C GLY A 185 13.48 -19.40 1.84
N LEU A 186 13.32 -19.93 3.05
CA LEU A 186 14.22 -20.95 3.59
C LEU A 186 14.17 -22.24 2.78
N GLN A 187 12.96 -22.76 2.50
CA GLN A 187 12.76 -24.01 1.76
C GLN A 187 13.36 -23.95 0.35
N LYS A 188 13.19 -22.81 -0.33
CA LYS A 188 13.72 -22.58 -1.69
C LYS A 188 15.17 -22.08 -1.71
N LYS A 189 15.82 -21.93 -0.55
CA LYS A 189 17.18 -21.35 -0.41
C LYS A 189 17.31 -19.94 -1.02
N MET A 190 16.23 -19.16 -0.93
CA MET A 190 16.15 -17.79 -1.41
C MET A 190 16.21 -16.76 -0.27
N LEU A 191 16.09 -17.20 0.99
CA LEU A 191 16.22 -16.32 2.15
C LEU A 191 17.63 -16.38 2.71
N THR A 192 18.32 -15.24 2.68
CA THR A 192 19.55 -15.09 3.45
C THR A 192 19.26 -14.62 4.86
N ARG A 193 19.80 -15.36 5.84
CA ARG A 193 19.71 -15.05 7.25
C ARG A 193 20.52 -13.82 7.63
N TYR A 194 20.04 -13.06 8.61
CA TYR A 194 20.66 -11.84 9.10
C TYR A 194 22.12 -12.06 9.55
N GLN A 195 22.45 -13.22 10.11
CA GLN A 195 23.83 -13.53 10.51
C GLN A 195 24.78 -13.50 9.30
N ILE A 196 24.36 -14.08 8.18
CA ILE A 196 25.15 -14.12 6.94
C ILE A 196 25.20 -12.73 6.32
N ALA A 197 24.05 -12.05 6.23
CA ALA A 197 23.98 -10.69 5.68
C ALA A 197 24.87 -9.69 6.44
N ARG A 198 25.01 -9.86 7.76
CA ARG A 198 25.91 -9.05 8.58
C ARG A 198 27.37 -9.27 8.26
N THR A 199 27.81 -10.48 7.96
CA THR A 199 29.23 -10.74 7.65
C THR A 199 29.55 -10.61 6.17
N ASN A 200 28.53 -10.70 5.31
CA ASN A 200 28.68 -10.66 3.86
C ASN A 200 27.58 -9.80 3.20
N PRO A 201 27.61 -8.46 3.36
CA PRO A 201 26.52 -7.60 2.89
C PRO A 201 26.37 -7.52 1.36
N SER A 202 27.38 -7.94 0.59
CA SER A 202 27.34 -7.93 -0.89
C SER A 202 26.28 -8.84 -1.50
N ILE A 203 25.70 -9.74 -0.70
CA ILE A 203 24.58 -10.62 -1.11
C ILE A 203 23.24 -9.89 -1.16
N ILE A 204 23.12 -8.75 -0.47
CA ILE A 204 21.90 -7.94 -0.45
C ILE A 204 21.87 -7.12 -1.73
N GLN A 205 20.79 -7.20 -2.50
CA GLN A 205 20.64 -6.41 -3.71
C GLN A 205 19.41 -5.49 -3.63
N PRO A 206 19.43 -4.32 -4.30
CA PRO A 206 18.22 -3.53 -4.50
C PRO A 206 17.11 -4.38 -5.13
N ALA A 207 15.88 -4.10 -4.73
CA ALA A 207 14.65 -4.86 -5.01
C ALA A 207 14.49 -6.21 -4.28
N ASP A 208 15.46 -6.66 -3.47
CA ASP A 208 15.22 -7.79 -2.57
C ASP A 208 14.20 -7.39 -1.48
N VAL A 209 13.45 -8.38 -0.99
CA VAL A 209 12.46 -8.21 0.06
C VAL A 209 13.13 -8.47 1.41
N PHE A 210 13.12 -7.49 2.32
CA PHE A 210 13.63 -7.74 3.67
C PHE A 210 12.52 -8.29 4.58
N LEU A 211 12.89 -9.09 5.57
CA LEU A 211 12.00 -9.58 6.62
C LEU A 211 12.60 -9.28 7.99
N LEU A 212 11.88 -8.55 8.83
CA LEU A 212 12.26 -8.32 10.22
C LEU A 212 11.86 -9.50 11.07
N GLN A 213 12.83 -10.04 11.80
CA GLN A 213 12.67 -11.22 12.63
C GLN A 213 12.54 -10.86 14.11
N LYS A 214 11.51 -11.39 14.75
CA LYS A 214 11.32 -11.32 16.20
C LYS A 214 12.05 -12.47 16.88
N THR A 215 11.67 -13.70 16.54
CA THR A 215 12.32 -14.95 16.96
C THR A 215 12.65 -15.83 15.74
N PRO A 216 13.50 -16.87 15.86
CA PRO A 216 13.77 -17.75 14.73
C PRO A 216 12.48 -18.28 14.11
N ASN A 217 12.32 -18.06 12.79
CA ASN A 217 11.12 -18.41 12.01
C ASN A 217 9.83 -17.63 12.34
N ASP A 218 9.95 -16.48 13.02
CA ASP A 218 8.86 -15.53 13.29
C ASP A 218 9.28 -14.15 12.77
N TRP A 219 8.65 -13.73 11.67
CA TRP A 219 8.83 -12.46 11.00
C TRP A 219 7.54 -11.67 11.04
N PHE A 220 7.66 -10.41 11.45
CA PHE A 220 6.50 -9.59 11.75
C PHE A 220 6.36 -8.38 10.82
N HIS A 221 7.38 -8.09 10.00
CA HIS A 221 7.35 -6.93 9.10
C HIS A 221 8.26 -7.12 7.89
N THR A 222 7.95 -6.42 6.80
CA THR A 222 8.65 -6.52 5.53
C THR A 222 8.64 -5.21 4.75
N GLY A 223 9.48 -5.15 3.73
CA GLY A 223 9.51 -4.09 2.73
C GLY A 223 10.54 -4.41 1.65
N ILE A 224 10.77 -3.45 0.76
CA ILE A 224 11.65 -3.59 -0.39
C ILE A 224 12.92 -2.80 -0.13
N VAL A 225 14.08 -3.43 -0.31
CA VAL A 225 15.38 -2.76 -0.26
C VAL A 225 15.54 -1.88 -1.50
N THR A 226 15.81 -0.58 -1.33
CA THR A 226 16.02 0.35 -2.44
C THR A 226 17.49 0.68 -2.67
N ALA A 227 18.30 0.70 -1.61
CA ALA A 227 19.73 0.93 -1.67
C ALA A 227 20.44 0.30 -0.47
N ILE A 228 21.75 0.11 -0.59
CA ILE A 228 22.62 -0.43 0.47
C ILE A 228 23.82 0.51 0.59
N HIS A 229 24.10 0.97 1.82
CA HIS A 229 25.20 1.87 2.12
C HIS A 229 25.88 1.43 3.42
N GLY A 230 27.06 0.79 3.29
CA GLY A 230 27.79 0.26 4.46
C GLY A 230 26.93 -0.69 5.29
N ASP A 231 26.58 -0.26 6.51
CA ASP A 231 25.83 -1.04 7.50
C ASP A 231 24.32 -0.78 7.48
N VAL A 232 23.85 0.06 6.56
CA VAL A 232 22.45 0.42 6.43
C VAL A 232 21.87 0.05 5.07
N ILE A 233 20.56 -0.18 5.06
CA ILE A 233 19.73 -0.28 3.87
C ILE A 233 18.73 0.87 3.86
N GLU A 234 18.44 1.37 2.67
CA GLU A 234 17.25 2.17 2.41
C GLU A 234 16.12 1.25 1.96
N THR A 235 14.89 1.56 2.35
CA THR A 235 13.73 0.70 2.09
C THR A 235 12.47 1.50 1.78
N ILE A 236 11.55 0.87 1.04
CA ILE A 236 10.14 1.30 0.92
C ILE A 236 9.26 0.22 1.53
N GLU A 237 8.36 0.61 2.43
CA GLU A 237 7.60 -0.33 3.26
C GLU A 237 6.17 0.13 3.42
N GLY A 238 5.22 -0.79 3.33
CA GLY A 238 3.82 -0.56 3.71
C GLY A 238 3.58 -0.92 5.17
N ASN A 239 2.46 -0.46 5.72
CA ASN A 239 2.12 -0.61 7.14
C ASN A 239 3.25 -0.17 8.08
N THR A 240 3.84 1.00 7.79
CA THR A 240 4.88 1.59 8.63
C THR A 240 4.57 3.06 8.94
N ASN A 241 5.28 3.60 9.91
CA ASN A 241 5.15 4.96 10.42
C ASN A 241 6.54 5.47 10.83
N ALA A 242 6.65 6.75 11.21
CA ALA A 242 7.95 7.36 11.52
C ALA A 242 8.75 6.61 12.60
N ASP A 243 8.09 5.96 13.56
CA ASP A 243 8.75 5.33 14.71
C ASP A 243 9.37 3.95 14.43
N GLY A 244 8.87 3.15 13.47
CA GLY A 244 9.37 1.77 13.35
C GLY A 244 8.34 0.67 13.43
N SER A 245 7.14 0.99 13.88
CA SER A 245 6.22 -0.02 14.37
C SER A 245 5.73 -0.98 13.29
N HIS A 246 5.31 -2.16 13.74
CA HIS A 246 4.68 -3.21 12.95
C HIS A 246 3.20 -2.96 12.66
N ASN A 247 2.66 -1.84 13.17
CA ASN A 247 1.30 -1.35 12.93
C ASN A 247 1.39 0.14 12.60
N GLY A 248 2.12 0.41 11.53
CA GLY A 248 2.18 1.76 10.99
C GLY A 248 0.92 2.11 10.23
N ASN A 249 0.95 3.21 9.49
CA ASN A 249 -0.25 3.72 8.83
C ASN A 249 -0.03 4.14 7.38
N ALA A 250 1.19 4.05 6.86
CA ALA A 250 1.49 4.52 5.52
C ALA A 250 2.51 3.63 4.79
N VAL A 251 2.64 3.89 3.49
CA VAL A 251 3.85 3.53 2.76
C VAL A 251 4.90 4.62 2.99
N MET A 252 6.09 4.26 3.47
CA MET A 252 7.16 5.23 3.74
C MET A 252 8.55 4.73 3.30
N ASN A 253 9.44 5.68 3.04
CA ASN A 253 10.88 5.43 2.97
C ASN A 253 11.46 5.28 4.38
N ARG A 254 12.39 4.34 4.55
CA ARG A 254 13.15 4.20 5.80
C ARG A 254 14.61 3.90 5.57
N ILE A 255 15.39 4.15 6.61
CA ILE A 255 16.76 3.67 6.73
C ILE A 255 16.79 2.66 7.88
N ARG A 256 17.36 1.49 7.64
CA ARG A 256 17.50 0.43 8.65
C ARG A 256 18.94 -0.01 8.77
N ASN A 257 19.42 -0.15 10.00
CA ASN A 257 20.74 -0.72 10.28
C ASN A 257 20.61 -2.26 10.40
N PHE A 258 21.05 -2.98 9.37
CA PHE A 258 20.95 -4.46 9.34
C PHE A 258 22.02 -5.16 10.20
N LYS A 259 23.02 -4.42 10.71
CA LYS A 259 23.96 -4.91 11.73
C LYS A 259 23.34 -4.95 13.12
N GLN A 260 22.40 -4.03 13.41
CA GLN A 260 21.72 -3.96 14.71
C GLN A 260 20.43 -4.77 14.72
N SER A 261 19.56 -4.57 13.72
CA SER A 261 18.28 -5.28 13.61
C SER A 261 18.47 -6.70 13.03
N LYS A 262 17.59 -7.64 13.38
CA LYS A 262 17.56 -8.99 12.79
C LYS A 262 16.78 -8.94 11.48
N ILE A 263 17.47 -8.63 10.38
CA ILE A 263 16.89 -8.48 9.05
C ILE A 263 17.36 -9.63 8.16
N ASP A 264 16.43 -10.49 7.76
CA ASP A 264 16.66 -11.50 6.72
C ASP A 264 16.33 -10.90 5.34
N PHE A 265 16.92 -11.44 4.27
CA PHE A 265 16.78 -10.92 2.91
C PHE A 265 16.32 -12.01 1.95
N PHE A 266 15.11 -11.87 1.42
CA PHE A 266 14.52 -12.76 0.42
C PHE A 266 14.91 -12.26 -0.97
N SER A 267 15.70 -13.06 -1.68
CA SER A 267 16.19 -12.70 -3.01
C SER A 267 15.11 -12.88 -4.07
N ILE A 268 14.96 -11.87 -4.93
CA ILE A 268 14.13 -11.96 -6.13
C ILE A 268 14.89 -12.46 -7.36
N ALA A 269 16.19 -12.76 -7.22
CA ALA A 269 17.07 -13.14 -8.33
C ALA A 269 16.52 -14.26 -9.24
N PRO A 270 15.83 -15.31 -8.75
CA PRO A 270 15.25 -16.34 -9.62
C PRO A 270 14.16 -15.85 -10.58
N LEU A 271 13.62 -14.64 -10.40
CA LEU A 271 12.65 -14.03 -11.30
C LEU A 271 13.26 -12.95 -12.20
N VAL A 272 14.50 -12.49 -11.93
CA VAL A 272 15.19 -11.46 -12.72
C VAL A 272 15.67 -12.07 -14.02
#